data_AF-A0A7Z8VG07-F1
#
_entry.id   AF-A0A7Z8VG07-F1
#
_cell.length_a   1.000
_cell.length_b   1.000
_cell.length_c   1.000
_cell.angle_alpha   90.00
_cell.angle_beta   90.00
_cell.angle_gamma   90.00
#
_symmetry.space_group_name_H-M   'P 1'
#
loop_
_entity.id
_entity.type
_entity.pdbx_description
1 polymer ?
#
loop_
_entity_poly.entity_id
_entity_poly.type
_entity_poly.pdbx_seq_one_letter_code
_entity_poly.pdbx_strand_id
1 'polypeptide(L)'
;HDKAEMERALKLDTPLMGINNRNLRTFETSLQTTLNLQAMVPEDRLVITESGIHTPEDVQLMMDNDIYTFLVGEAFMRAEQPGAKMRELFSL
;
A
#
# COMPACT_ATOMS: atom_id res chain seq x y z
N HIS A 1 8.41 -3.09 5.34
CA HIS A 1 9.11 -3.08 4.03
C HIS A 1 9.74 -4.45 3.72
N ASP A 2 10.07 -5.25 4.73
CA ASP A 2 10.54 -6.61 4.55
C ASP A 2 9.95 -7.54 5.64
N LYS A 3 10.30 -8.82 5.55
CA LYS A 3 9.83 -9.86 6.49
C LYS A 3 10.29 -9.59 7.93
N ALA A 4 11.53 -9.14 8.12
CA ALA A 4 12.09 -8.94 9.45
C ALA A 4 11.40 -7.77 10.19
N GLU A 5 11.07 -6.70 9.47
CA GLU A 5 10.24 -5.62 10.00
C GLU A 5 8.81 -6.06 10.27
N MET A 6 8.21 -6.87 9.39
CA MET A 6 6.86 -7.42 9.60
C MET A 6 6.81 -8.25 10.90
N GLU A 7 7.77 -9.15 11.12
CA GLU A 7 7.86 -9.95 12.34
C GLU A 7 7.99 -9.11 13.62
N ARG A 8 8.62 -7.93 13.54
CA ARG A 8 8.69 -6.98 14.65
C ARG A 8 7.37 -6.24 14.83
N ALA A 9 6.75 -5.78 13.74
CA ALA A 9 5.49 -5.04 13.76
C ALA A 9 4.32 -5.91 14.26
N LEU A 10 4.32 -7.21 13.96
CA LEU A 10 3.31 -8.15 14.45
C LEU A 10 3.25 -8.27 15.98
N LYS A 11 4.32 -7.90 16.69
CA LYS A 11 4.36 -7.88 18.16
C LYS A 11 3.68 -6.65 18.77
N LEU A 12 3.37 -5.64 17.96
CA LEU A 12 2.71 -4.43 18.41
C LEU A 12 1.19 -4.64 18.45
N ASP A 13 0.56 -4.07 19.48
CA ASP A 13 -0.89 -4.03 19.63
C ASP A 13 -1.44 -2.80 18.87
N THR A 14 -1.73 -3.01 17.59
CA THR A 14 -2.28 -1.99 16.70
C THR A 14 -3.22 -2.63 15.70
N PRO A 15 -4.38 -1.99 15.41
CA PRO A 15 -5.31 -2.49 14.42
C PRO A 15 -4.85 -2.20 12.98
N LEU A 16 -3.81 -1.38 12.78
CA LEU A 16 -3.33 -0.97 11.46
C LEU A 16 -1.96 -1.57 11.16
N MET A 17 -1.80 -2.10 9.95
CA MET A 17 -0.53 -2.60 9.42
C MET A 17 -0.20 -1.90 8.10
N GLY A 18 0.72 -0.93 8.16
CA GLY A 18 1.26 -0.27 6.97
C GLY A 18 2.32 -1.13 6.28
N ILE A 19 2.12 -1.42 4.99
CA ILE A 19 3.13 -2.06 4.15
C ILE A 19 3.51 -1.09 3.04
N ASN A 20 4.73 -0.57 3.15
CA ASN A 20 5.26 0.36 2.18
C ASN A 20 6.11 -0.39 1.13
N ASN A 21 5.69 -0.25 -0.12
CA ASN A 21 6.26 -0.89 -1.30
C ASN A 21 7.61 -0.31 -1.73
N ARG A 22 8.02 0.83 -1.17
CA ARG A 22 9.33 1.45 -1.43
C ARG A 22 10.36 0.93 -0.44
N ASN A 23 11.40 0.28 -0.93
CA ASN A 23 12.56 -0.06 -0.13
C ASN A 23 13.33 1.22 0.21
N LEU A 24 13.46 1.57 1.50
CA LEU A 24 14.10 2.82 1.93
C LEU A 24 15.64 2.81 1.80
N ARG A 25 16.25 1.66 1.48
CA ARG A 25 17.69 1.52 1.27
C ARG A 25 18.07 1.59 -0.22
N THR A 26 17.27 0.97 -1.09
CA THR A 26 17.53 0.90 -2.55
C THR A 26 16.68 1.86 -3.36
N PHE A 27 15.61 2.41 -2.77
CA PHE A 27 14.57 3.20 -3.42
C PHE A 27 13.75 2.48 -4.51
N GLU A 28 13.97 1.17 -4.67
CA GLU A 28 13.13 0.34 -5.52
C GLU A 28 11.72 0.28 -4.96
N THR A 29 10.72 0.38 -5.84
CA THR A 29 9.31 0.33 -5.47
C THR A 29 8.65 -0.83 -6.20
N SER A 30 7.98 -1.73 -5.45
CA SER A 30 7.26 -2.86 -6.02
C SER A 30 6.05 -3.24 -5.18
N LEU A 31 4.87 -3.25 -5.80
CA LEU A 31 3.60 -3.69 -5.19
C LEU A 31 3.64 -5.15 -4.72
N GLN A 32 4.55 -5.95 -5.27
CA GLN A 32 4.78 -7.33 -4.83
C GLN A 32 5.19 -7.40 -3.36
N THR A 33 5.74 -6.32 -2.80
CA THR A 33 6.09 -6.23 -1.37
C THR A 33 4.86 -6.40 -0.50
N THR A 34 3.79 -5.62 -0.74
CA THR A 34 2.52 -5.79 -0.03
C THR A 34 1.93 -7.18 -0.27
N LEU A 35 1.87 -7.64 -1.53
CA LEU A 35 1.30 -8.96 -1.85
C LEU A 35 2.00 -10.13 -1.13
N ASN A 36 3.32 -10.05 -0.99
CA ASN A 36 4.09 -11.08 -0.28
C ASN A 36 3.91 -10.99 1.24
N LEU A 37 3.85 -9.78 1.79
CA LEU A 37 3.83 -9.57 3.23
C LEU A 37 2.43 -9.68 3.83
N GLN A 38 1.36 -9.43 3.06
CA GLN A 38 -0.01 -9.50 3.58
C GLN A 38 -0.38 -10.88 4.12
N ALA A 39 0.18 -11.96 3.56
CA ALA A 39 -0.07 -13.33 4.02
C ALA A 39 0.43 -13.60 5.46
N MET A 40 1.27 -12.70 6.00
CA MET A 40 1.73 -12.75 7.39
C MET A 40 0.86 -11.94 8.34
N VAL A 41 -0.03 -11.09 7.82
CA VAL A 41 -0.85 -10.18 8.61
C VAL A 41 -2.10 -10.93 9.09
N PRO A 42 -2.35 -11.02 10.40
CA PRO A 42 -3.58 -11.60 10.93
C PRO A 42 -4.82 -10.82 10.48
N GLU A 43 -5.96 -11.52 10.35
CA GLU A 43 -7.23 -10.94 9.86
C GLU A 43 -7.80 -9.84 10.76
N ASP A 44 -7.34 -9.73 12.02
CA ASP A 44 -7.76 -8.68 12.96
C ASP A 44 -7.08 -7.33 12.72
N ARG A 45 -6.19 -7.23 11.72
CA ARG A 45 -5.49 -6.01 11.35
C ARG A 45 -5.83 -5.56 9.94
N LEU A 46 -6.06 -4.26 9.79
CA LEU A 46 -6.26 -3.62 8.51
C LEU A 46 -4.92 -3.36 7.82
N VAL A 47 -4.70 -3.99 6.67
CA VAL A 47 -3.54 -3.72 5.81
C VAL A 47 -3.73 -2.40 5.07
N ILE A 48 -2.70 -1.54 5.13
CA ILE A 48 -2.61 -0.28 4.38
C ILE A 48 -1.43 -0.41 3.42
N THR A 49 -1.69 -0.42 2.11
CA THR A 49 -0.63 -0.43 1.10
C THR A 49 -0.16 1.00 0.80
N GLU A 50 1.16 1.22 0.79
CA GLU A 50 1.77 2.53 0.62
C GLU A 50 2.81 2.53 -0.49
N SER A 51 2.97 3.66 -1.18
CA SER A 51 3.90 3.85 -2.31
C SER A 51 3.62 2.96 -3.54
N GLY A 52 3.99 3.46 -4.72
CA GLY A 52 3.93 2.68 -5.96
C GLY A 52 2.54 2.54 -6.58
N ILE A 53 1.54 3.28 -6.08
CA ILE A 53 0.16 3.28 -6.61
C ILE A 53 0.02 4.52 -7.51
N HIS A 54 -0.03 4.31 -8.81
CA HIS A 54 0.02 5.38 -9.81
C HIS A 54 -1.12 5.31 -10.83
N THR A 55 -1.62 4.10 -11.11
CA THR A 55 -2.67 3.87 -12.10
C THR A 55 -3.87 3.10 -11.53
N PRO A 56 -5.04 3.16 -12.19
CA PRO A 56 -6.21 2.37 -11.77
C PRO A 56 -5.92 0.86 -11.74
N GLU A 57 -5.03 0.37 -12.61
CA GLU A 57 -4.61 -1.04 -12.62
C GLU A 57 -3.83 -1.41 -11.35
N ASP A 58 -3.01 -0.51 -10.79
CA ASP A 58 -2.34 -0.73 -9.51
C ASP A 58 -3.37 -0.88 -8.38
N VAL A 59 -4.41 -0.05 -8.38
CA VAL A 59 -5.51 -0.13 -7.41
C VAL A 59 -6.27 -1.44 -7.58
N GLN A 60 -6.63 -1.80 -8.82
CA GLN A 60 -7.34 -3.04 -9.12
C GLN A 60 -6.53 -4.26 -8.69
N LEU A 61 -5.23 -4.29 -8.94
CA LEU A 61 -4.33 -5.38 -8.50
C LEU A 61 -4.39 -5.59 -6.99
N MET A 62 -4.41 -4.51 -6.20
CA MET A 62 -4.53 -4.60 -4.74
C MET A 62 -5.91 -5.08 -4.32
N MET A 63 -6.98 -4.56 -4.94
CA MET A 63 -8.36 -4.96 -4.65
C MET A 63 -8.63 -6.44 -4.98
N ASP A 64 -8.07 -6.94 -6.09
CA ASP A 64 -8.14 -8.35 -6.49
C ASP A 64 -7.42 -9.30 -5.51
N ASN A 65 -6.59 -8.73 -4.63
CA ASN A 65 -5.84 -9.44 -3.58
C ASN A 65 -6.34 -9.06 -2.17
N ASP A 66 -7.58 -8.61 -2.05
CA ASP A 66 -8.27 -8.26 -0.79
C ASP A 66 -7.64 -7.09 0.00
N ILE A 67 -6.89 -6.21 -0.68
CA ILE A 67 -6.30 -5.00 -0.09
C ILE A 67 -7.11 -3.79 -0.53
N TYR A 68 -7.85 -3.21 0.42
CA TYR A 68 -8.80 -2.12 0.15
C TYR A 68 -8.40 -0.77 0.75
N THR A 69 -7.28 -0.70 1.50
CA THR A 69 -6.84 0.55 2.14
C THR A 69 -5.51 1.01 1.56
N PHE A 70 -5.47 2.26 1.13
CA PHE A 70 -4.35 2.84 0.38
C PHE A 70 -3.87 4.13 1.02
N LEU A 71 -2.56 4.34 1.03
CA LEU A 71 -1.95 5.64 1.32
C LEU A 71 -1.26 6.15 0.05
N VAL A 72 -1.88 7.14 -0.59
CA VAL A 72 -1.40 7.74 -1.84
C VAL A 72 -1.14 9.23 -1.63
N GLY A 73 0.11 9.64 -1.81
CA GLY A 73 0.53 11.04 -1.64
C GLY A 73 1.07 11.65 -2.92
N GLU A 74 2.24 11.18 -3.38
CA GLU A 74 2.99 11.76 -4.49
C GLU A 74 2.16 11.96 -5.77
N ALA A 75 1.36 10.96 -6.16
CA ALA A 75 0.51 11.03 -7.35
C ALA A 75 -0.50 12.19 -7.29
N PHE A 76 -1.05 12.46 -6.10
CA PHE A 76 -2.00 13.54 -5.89
C PHE A 76 -1.31 14.90 -5.74
N MET A 77 -0.16 14.95 -5.07
CA MET A 77 0.60 16.19 -4.88
C MET A 77 1.17 16.76 -6.19
N ARG A 78 1.43 15.90 -7.19
CA ARG A 78 1.91 16.31 -8.51
C ARG A 78 0.80 16.69 -9.48
N ALA A 79 -0.46 16.37 -9.18
CA ALA A 79 -1.58 16.65 -10.06
C ALA A 79 -2.04 18.10 -9.93
N GLU A 80 -2.37 18.75 -11.05
CA GLU A 80 -2.98 20.09 -11.02
C GLU A 80 -4.31 20.12 -10.26
N GLN A 81 -5.08 19.03 -10.37
CA GLN A 81 -6.36 18.85 -9.68
C GLN A 81 -6.35 17.52 -8.92
N PRO A 82 -5.88 17.49 -7.66
CA PRO A 82 -5.73 16.26 -6.88
C PRO A 82 -7.03 15.46 -6.75
N GLY A 83 -8.18 16.14 -6.58
CA GLY A 83 -9.48 15.49 -6.48
C GLY A 83 -9.94 14.81 -7.78
N ALA A 84 -9.56 15.36 -8.94
CA ALA A 84 -9.81 14.72 -10.23
C ALA A 84 -8.90 13.49 -10.41
N LYS A 85 -7.62 13.61 -10.02
CA LYS A 85 -6.68 12.48 -10.07
C LYS A 85 -7.09 11.34 -9.14
N MET A 86 -7.64 11.65 -7.96
CA MET A 86 -8.18 10.64 -7.04
C MET A 86 -9.36 9.89 -7.66
N ARG A 87 -10.32 10.61 -8.28
CA ARG A 87 -11.44 9.99 -8.99
C ARG A 87 -10.98 9.09 -10.13
N GLU A 88 -10.04 9.56 -10.95
CA GLU A 88 -9.43 8.76 -12.01
C GLU A 88 -8.79 7.49 -11.44
N LEU A 89 -7.94 7.63 -10.42
CA LEU A 89 -7.17 6.52 -9.84
C LEU A 89 -8.07 5.42 -9.24
N PHE A 90 -9.20 5.81 -8.63
CA PHE A 90 -10.13 4.88 -8.01
C PHE A 90 -11.38 4.58 -8.84
N SER A 91 -11.43 5.04 -10.10
CA SER A 91 -12.58 4.90 -11.00
C SER A 91 -13.92 5.37 -10.39
N LEU A 92 -13.89 6.52 -9.69
CA LEU A 92 -15.02 7.14 -8.97
C LEU A 92 -15.66 8.32 -9.72
#